data_AF-A0A3S0W6J0-F1
#
_entry.id   AF-A0A3S0W6J0-F1
#
_cell.length_a   1.000
_cell.length_b   1.000
_cell.length_c   1.000
_cell.angle_alpha   90.00
_cell.angle_beta   90.00
_cell.angle_gamma   90.00
#
_symmetry.space_group_name_H-M   'P 1'
#
loop_
_entity.id
_entity.type
_entity.pdbx_description
1 polymer ?
#
loop_
_entity_poly.entity_id
_entity_poly.type
_entity_poly.pdbx_seq_one_letter_code
_entity_poly.pdbx_strand_id
1 'polypeptide(L)'
;MWQLTGVIVIVAVVLMVTVVGWLIVHHTRQRKQLIEERLEAVRRLAAEKAAAEKAAAERTLAEQAQATRIAAERMAAKRAAVEKAAAEKARLEQAAVEQAIAEWAVAEQSEAERVQSQRAEVERREAEEVEARMRAVEDAITEWVEAERDGSRLAASAMPGKPPRKTYTRTEAIHQQVRLTAEQVEKEVQEMDFIKNRIQAGVDFLPIEFRQTIDDWKVGKVFRRSTFDDLKLKFRYKAYSLEDGYELLYMYSEWLAQQQQKLRVFVRLMGTSVEKGETIQAAIERAEKNERDKYLEMDVDVIFTLRDIRGILEKLISMENILKELEDVCRRRSEQIIAPSWEAKGSL
;
A
#
# COMPACT_ATOMS: atom_id res chain seq x y z
N MET A 1 -46.65 81.21 104.46
CA MET A 1 -45.54 80.25 104.30
C MET A 1 -45.87 79.01 103.46
N TRP A 2 -47.13 78.72 103.09
CA TRP A 2 -47.51 77.47 102.37
C TRP A 2 -47.45 77.52 100.83
N GLN A 3 -47.26 78.69 100.19
CA GLN A 3 -47.19 78.80 98.72
C GLN A 3 -45.76 78.68 98.16
N LEU A 4 -44.73 78.95 98.96
CA LEU A 4 -43.33 78.91 98.52
C LEU A 4 -42.80 77.47 98.36
N THR A 5 -43.27 76.53 99.17
CA THR A 5 -42.85 75.12 99.10
C THR A 5 -43.37 74.40 97.86
N GLY A 6 -44.59 74.70 97.41
CA GLY A 6 -45.17 74.12 96.19
C GLY A 6 -44.43 74.53 94.90
N VAL A 7 -44.00 75.79 94.81
CA VAL A 7 -43.25 76.30 93.65
C VAL A 7 -41.86 75.64 93.54
N ILE A 8 -41.19 75.41 94.68
CA ILE A 8 -39.88 74.75 94.71
C ILE A 8 -39.98 73.30 94.20
N VAL A 9 -41.04 72.57 94.55
CA VAL A 9 -41.26 71.19 94.08
C VAL A 9 -41.52 71.15 92.57
N ILE A 10 -42.32 72.08 92.04
CA ILE A 10 -42.59 72.15 90.59
C ILE A 10 -41.31 72.46 89.82
N VAL A 11 -40.50 73.40 90.28
CA VAL A 11 -39.20 73.72 89.65
C VAL A 11 -38.27 72.52 89.70
N ALA A 12 -38.22 71.78 90.81
CA ALA A 12 -37.41 70.57 90.93
C ALA A 12 -37.87 69.45 89.96
N VAL A 13 -39.17 69.26 89.77
CA VAL A 13 -39.72 68.28 88.82
C VAL A 13 -39.41 68.70 87.38
N VAL A 14 -39.57 69.98 87.03
CA VAL A 14 -39.23 70.49 85.70
C VAL A 14 -37.75 70.30 85.40
N LEU A 15 -36.86 70.59 86.37
CA LEU A 15 -35.42 70.33 86.24
C LEU A 15 -35.12 68.84 86.08
N MET A 16 -35.81 67.96 86.81
CA MET A 16 -35.63 66.52 86.66
C MET A 16 -36.05 66.03 85.26
N VAL A 17 -37.20 66.50 84.76
CA VAL A 17 -37.70 66.15 83.42
C VAL A 17 -36.79 66.67 82.31
N THR A 18 -36.25 67.89 82.44
CA THR A 18 -35.32 68.45 81.44
C THR A 18 -33.98 67.72 81.44
N VAL A 19 -33.47 67.34 82.61
CA VAL A 19 -32.24 66.53 82.74
C VAL A 19 -32.44 65.12 82.18
N VAL A 20 -33.56 64.47 82.47
CA VAL A 20 -33.89 63.14 81.91
C VAL A 20 -34.08 63.22 80.39
N GLY A 21 -34.80 64.22 79.89
CA GLY A 21 -34.96 64.47 78.46
C GLY A 21 -33.62 64.72 77.77
N TRP A 22 -32.74 65.51 78.38
CA TRP A 22 -31.39 65.76 77.89
C TRP A 22 -30.54 64.48 77.90
N LEU A 23 -30.60 63.66 78.95
CA LEU A 23 -29.91 62.37 79.01
C LEU A 23 -30.38 61.39 77.92
N ILE A 24 -31.68 61.33 77.64
CA ILE A 24 -32.23 60.50 76.57
C ILE A 24 -31.75 60.98 75.20
N VAL A 25 -31.79 62.29 74.94
CA VAL A 25 -31.28 62.87 73.68
C VAL A 25 -29.77 62.66 73.55
N HIS A 26 -29.02 62.83 74.63
CA HIS A 26 -27.58 62.60 74.66
C HIS A 26 -27.23 61.13 74.39
N HIS A 27 -27.91 60.18 75.05
CA HIS A 27 -27.70 58.76 74.82
C HIS A 27 -28.12 58.30 73.43
N THR A 28 -29.22 58.82 72.89
CA THR A 28 -29.65 58.50 71.52
C THR A 28 -28.68 59.08 70.48
N ARG A 29 -28.12 60.27 70.71
CA ARG A 29 -27.08 60.87 69.85
C ARG A 29 -25.78 60.07 69.90
N GLN A 30 -25.32 59.66 71.09
CA GLN A 30 -24.15 58.78 71.24
C GLN A 30 -24.35 57.41 70.56
N ARG A 31 -25.54 56.80 70.71
CA ARG A 31 -25.86 55.53 70.05
C ARG A 31 -25.86 55.66 68.53
N LYS A 32 -26.36 56.77 67.97
CA LYS A 32 -26.30 57.02 66.52
C LYS A 32 -24.86 57.11 66.03
N GLN A 33 -23.99 57.85 66.73
CA GLN A 33 -22.57 57.95 66.37
C GLN A 33 -21.87 56.59 66.41
N LEU A 34 -22.11 55.77 67.44
CA LEU A 34 -21.57 54.41 67.54
C LEU A 34 -22.08 53.50 66.40
N ILE A 35 -23.34 53.64 65.99
CA ILE A 35 -23.90 52.86 64.88
C ILE A 35 -23.30 53.30 63.55
N GLU A 36 -23.16 54.61 63.32
CA GLU A 36 -22.53 55.17 62.11
C GLU A 36 -21.06 54.74 62.00
N GLU A 37 -20.30 54.85 63.09
CA GLU A 37 -18.90 54.41 63.15
C GLU A 37 -18.77 52.90 62.91
N ARG A 38 -19.65 52.09 63.51
CA ARG A 38 -19.70 50.64 63.24
C ARG A 38 -20.09 50.34 61.79
N LEU A 39 -21.01 51.09 61.20
CA LEU A 39 -21.43 50.90 59.81
C LEU A 39 -20.28 51.27 58.84
N GLU A 40 -19.54 52.34 59.14
CA GLU A 40 -18.34 52.71 58.39
C GLU A 40 -17.23 51.65 58.52
N ALA A 41 -16.98 51.15 59.73
CA ALA A 41 -16.00 50.08 59.96
C ALA A 41 -16.39 48.80 59.18
N VAL A 42 -17.67 48.41 59.21
CA VAL A 42 -18.17 47.26 58.43
C VAL A 42 -18.04 47.51 56.92
N ARG A 43 -18.35 48.72 56.44
CA ARG A 43 -18.17 49.08 55.02
C ARG A 43 -16.70 49.04 54.59
N ARG A 44 -15.77 49.52 55.42
CA ARG A 44 -14.33 49.45 55.14
C ARG A 44 -13.85 48.01 55.08
N LEU A 45 -14.24 47.17 56.04
CA LEU A 45 -13.89 45.74 56.04
C LEU A 45 -14.48 45.00 54.83
N ALA A 46 -15.71 45.33 54.41
CA ALA A 46 -16.31 44.75 53.21
C ALA A 46 -15.57 45.18 51.93
N ALA A 47 -15.18 46.45 51.84
CA ALA A 47 -14.40 46.97 50.71
C ALA A 47 -12.99 46.36 50.65
N GLU A 48 -12.31 46.22 51.79
CA GLU A 48 -10.99 45.57 51.86
C GLU A 48 -11.07 44.08 51.48
N LYS A 49 -12.07 43.35 51.96
CA LYS A 49 -12.28 41.95 51.55
C LYS A 49 -12.55 41.83 50.06
N ALA A 50 -13.41 42.68 49.50
CA ALA A 50 -13.69 42.67 48.06
C ALA A 50 -12.45 43.03 47.22
N ALA A 51 -11.61 43.95 47.69
CA ALA A 51 -10.35 44.29 47.03
C ALA A 51 -9.34 43.13 47.11
N ALA A 52 -9.23 42.48 48.27
CA ALA A 52 -8.35 41.32 48.45
C ALA A 52 -8.79 40.11 47.59
N GLU A 53 -10.09 39.84 47.50
CA GLU A 53 -10.64 38.78 46.64
C GLU A 53 -10.38 39.06 45.15
N LYS A 54 -10.57 40.30 44.70
CA LYS A 54 -10.24 40.69 43.31
C LYS A 54 -8.75 40.51 43.01
N ALA A 55 -7.88 40.96 43.91
CA ALA A 55 -6.44 40.79 43.74
C ALA A 55 -6.01 39.31 43.73
N ALA A 56 -6.66 38.45 44.54
CA ALA A 56 -6.42 37.02 44.52
C ALA A 56 -6.89 36.39 43.19
N ALA A 57 -8.08 36.74 42.72
CA ALA A 57 -8.62 36.26 41.45
C ALA A 57 -7.72 36.65 40.26
N GLU A 58 -7.27 37.90 40.19
CA GLU A 58 -6.36 38.37 39.14
C GLU A 58 -5.02 37.62 39.15
N ARG A 59 -4.45 37.33 40.32
CA ARG A 59 -3.22 36.53 40.44
C ARG A 59 -3.42 35.11 39.90
N THR A 60 -4.53 34.45 40.27
CA THR A 60 -4.81 33.09 39.76
C THR A 60 -5.00 33.05 38.25
N LEU A 61 -5.65 34.06 37.66
CA LEU A 61 -5.81 34.16 36.20
C LEU A 61 -4.46 34.40 35.50
N ALA A 62 -3.60 35.24 36.07
CA ALA A 62 -2.26 35.48 35.54
C ALA A 62 -1.38 34.21 35.59
N GLU A 63 -1.44 33.44 36.69
CA GLU A 63 -0.72 32.17 36.83
C GLU A 63 -1.22 31.11 35.83
N GLN A 64 -2.54 30.99 35.65
CA GLN A 64 -3.12 30.09 34.65
C GLN A 64 -2.73 30.48 33.22
N ALA A 65 -2.69 31.78 32.90
CA ALA A 65 -2.24 32.28 31.61
C ALA A 65 -0.75 32.00 31.36
N GLN A 66 0.11 32.06 32.38
CA GLN A 66 1.52 31.68 32.25
C GLN A 66 1.69 30.17 32.09
N ALA A 67 0.98 29.37 32.88
CA ALA A 67 1.04 27.90 32.79
C ALA A 67 0.60 27.38 31.41
N THR A 68 -0.46 27.97 30.85
CA THR A 68 -0.96 27.62 29.51
C THR A 68 0.03 28.01 28.40
N ARG A 69 0.68 29.18 28.49
CA ARG A 69 1.73 29.57 27.54
C ARG A 69 2.91 28.61 27.55
N ILE A 70 3.41 28.25 28.73
CA ILE A 70 4.53 27.31 28.88
C ILE A 70 4.16 25.91 28.33
N ALA A 71 2.92 25.45 28.57
CA ALA A 71 2.44 24.19 28.01
C ALA A 71 2.36 24.22 26.48
N ALA A 72 1.87 25.31 25.90
CA ALA A 72 1.80 25.50 24.45
C ALA A 72 3.20 25.52 23.80
N GLU A 73 4.15 26.25 24.38
CA GLU A 73 5.54 26.30 23.91
C GLU A 73 6.22 24.93 23.96
N ARG A 74 6.04 24.17 25.05
CA ARG A 74 6.56 22.80 25.16
C ARG A 74 5.99 21.87 24.10
N MET A 75 4.71 22.00 23.77
CA MET A 75 4.07 21.20 22.74
C MET A 75 4.57 21.56 21.33
N ALA A 76 4.75 22.86 21.06
CA ALA A 76 5.34 23.33 19.80
C ALA A 76 6.79 22.83 19.63
N ALA A 77 7.62 22.92 20.67
CA ALA A 77 8.99 22.42 20.64
C ALA A 77 9.06 20.90 20.42
N LYS A 78 8.17 20.12 21.06
CA LYS A 78 8.09 18.66 20.84
C LYS A 78 7.69 18.32 19.40
N ARG A 79 6.71 19.03 18.82
CA ARG A 79 6.31 18.81 17.42
C ARG A 79 7.45 19.09 16.45
N ALA A 80 8.16 20.20 16.63
CA ALA A 80 9.31 20.55 15.80
C ALA A 80 10.46 19.52 15.90
N ALA A 81 10.69 18.93 17.09
CA ALA A 81 11.70 17.88 17.27
C ALA A 81 11.31 16.57 16.56
N VAL A 82 10.03 16.17 16.64
CA VAL A 82 9.52 14.97 15.95
C VAL A 82 9.57 15.13 14.44
N GLU A 83 9.21 16.31 13.92
CA GLU A 83 9.25 16.61 12.49
C GLU A 83 10.67 16.57 11.92
N LYS A 84 11.65 17.13 12.65
CA LYS A 84 13.07 17.02 12.26
C LYS A 84 13.57 15.59 12.23
N ALA A 85 13.22 14.78 13.24
CA ALA A 85 13.60 13.37 13.29
C ALA A 85 12.97 12.55 12.15
N ALA A 86 11.71 12.85 11.78
CA ALA A 86 11.04 12.21 10.65
C ALA A 86 11.69 12.59 9.31
N ALA A 87 12.04 13.87 9.12
CA ALA A 87 12.71 14.34 7.92
C ALA A 87 14.13 13.74 7.75
N GLU A 88 14.87 13.57 8.85
CA GLU A 88 16.19 12.94 8.83
C GLU A 88 16.10 11.44 8.48
N LYS A 89 15.12 10.73 9.05
CA LYS A 89 14.90 9.31 8.74
C LYS A 89 14.50 9.10 7.28
N ALA A 90 13.65 9.96 6.74
CA ALA A 90 13.25 9.90 5.33
C ALA A 90 14.44 10.10 4.37
N ARG A 91 15.39 10.99 4.70
CA ARG A 91 16.61 11.18 3.91
C ARG A 91 17.54 9.96 3.94
N LEU A 92 17.67 9.30 5.09
CA LEU A 92 18.47 8.08 5.21
C LEU A 92 17.84 6.91 4.45
N GLU A 93 16.52 6.78 4.49
CA GLU A 93 15.79 5.76 3.73
C GLU A 93 15.91 6.00 2.21
N GLN A 94 15.81 7.24 1.74
CA GLN A 94 16.04 7.58 0.32
C GLN A 94 17.45 7.22 -0.15
N ALA A 95 18.48 7.55 0.65
CA ALA A 95 19.87 7.21 0.30
C ALA A 95 20.11 5.70 0.25
N ALA A 96 19.47 4.91 1.12
CA ALA A 96 19.57 3.45 1.10
C ALA A 96 18.89 2.83 -0.14
N VAL A 97 17.75 3.38 -0.57
CA VAL A 97 17.04 2.94 -1.79
C VAL A 97 17.86 3.27 -3.03
N GLU A 98 18.47 4.45 -3.12
CA GLU A 98 19.34 4.81 -4.25
C GLU A 98 20.57 3.88 -4.36
N GLN A 99 21.18 3.49 -3.23
CA GLN A 99 22.28 2.52 -3.24
C GLN A 99 21.83 1.13 -3.71
N ALA A 100 20.67 0.65 -3.25
CA ALA A 100 20.14 -0.64 -3.69
C ALA A 100 19.83 -0.68 -5.19
N ILE A 101 19.30 0.41 -5.75
CA ILE A 101 19.04 0.54 -7.20
C ILE A 101 20.35 0.51 -7.99
N ALA A 102 21.39 1.21 -7.51
CA ALA A 102 22.70 1.20 -8.16
C ALA A 102 23.36 -0.19 -8.13
N GLU A 103 23.26 -0.91 -7.02
CA GLU A 103 23.77 -2.29 -6.90
C GLU A 103 23.02 -3.27 -7.81
N TRP A 104 21.69 -3.14 -7.91
CA TRP A 104 20.87 -3.96 -8.79
C TRP A 104 21.19 -3.73 -10.28
N ALA A 105 21.39 -2.47 -10.68
CA ALA A 105 21.79 -2.13 -12.05
C ALA A 105 23.17 -2.71 -12.44
N VAL A 106 24.12 -2.77 -11.50
CA VAL A 106 25.44 -3.38 -11.72
C VAL A 106 25.32 -4.91 -11.84
N ALA A 107 24.48 -5.54 -11.02
CA ALA A 107 24.23 -6.98 -11.09
C ALA A 107 23.56 -7.39 -12.42
N GLU A 108 22.57 -6.63 -12.88
CA GLU A 108 21.87 -6.88 -14.15
C GLU A 108 22.80 -6.75 -15.35
N GLN A 109 23.69 -5.75 -15.38
CA GLN A 109 24.70 -5.61 -16.44
C GLN A 109 25.66 -6.80 -16.48
N SER A 110 26.08 -7.31 -15.31
CA SER A 110 26.97 -8.47 -15.24
C SER A 110 26.28 -9.75 -15.74
N GLU A 111 25.00 -9.95 -15.42
CA GLU A 111 24.23 -11.08 -15.95
C GLU A 111 24.00 -10.97 -17.46
N ALA A 112 23.70 -9.78 -17.96
CA ALA A 112 23.55 -9.54 -19.39
C ALA A 112 24.85 -9.84 -20.16
N GLU A 113 26.02 -9.46 -19.63
CA GLU A 113 27.33 -9.75 -20.23
C GLU A 113 27.64 -11.26 -20.23
N ARG A 114 27.29 -11.98 -19.15
CA ARG A 114 27.42 -13.45 -19.07
C ARG A 114 26.55 -14.15 -20.11
N VAL A 115 25.30 -13.71 -20.28
CA VAL A 115 24.37 -14.29 -21.26
C VAL A 115 24.86 -14.04 -22.70
N GLN A 116 25.39 -12.85 -23.00
CA GLN A 116 25.98 -12.56 -24.31
C GLN A 116 27.21 -13.43 -24.59
N SER A 117 28.08 -13.59 -23.60
CA SER A 117 29.27 -14.45 -23.71
C SER A 117 28.90 -15.91 -23.96
N GLN A 118 27.90 -16.44 -23.25
CA GLN A 118 27.42 -17.81 -23.48
C GLN A 118 26.78 -17.99 -24.86
N ARG A 119 26.01 -17.02 -25.34
CA ARG A 119 25.43 -17.07 -26.70
C ARG A 119 26.50 -17.11 -27.77
N ALA A 120 27.56 -16.29 -27.63
CA ALA A 120 28.68 -16.29 -28.56
C ALA A 120 29.44 -17.63 -28.58
N GLU A 121 29.59 -18.30 -27.43
CA GLU A 121 30.19 -19.63 -27.36
C GLU A 121 29.32 -20.70 -28.02
N VAL A 122 27.99 -20.66 -27.82
CA VAL A 122 27.06 -21.60 -28.47
C VAL A 122 27.07 -21.40 -29.98
N GLU A 123 27.00 -20.16 -30.47
CA GLU A 123 27.03 -19.85 -31.90
C GLU A 123 28.34 -20.31 -32.56
N ARG A 124 29.49 -20.16 -31.87
CA ARG A 124 30.77 -20.71 -32.35
C ARG A 124 30.74 -22.23 -32.47
N ARG A 125 30.20 -22.94 -31.48
CA ARG A 125 30.09 -24.40 -31.52
C ARG A 125 29.16 -24.85 -32.64
N GLU A 126 28.05 -24.16 -32.85
CA GLU A 126 27.13 -24.45 -33.96
C GLU A 126 27.80 -24.19 -35.32
N ALA A 127 28.59 -23.13 -35.46
CA ALA A 127 29.36 -22.86 -36.68
C ALA A 127 30.43 -23.94 -36.94
N GLU A 128 31.16 -24.36 -35.91
CA GLU A 128 32.14 -25.46 -36.01
C GLU A 128 31.47 -26.79 -36.36
N GLU A 129 30.30 -27.09 -35.81
CA GLU A 129 29.52 -28.28 -36.18
C GLU A 129 29.02 -28.22 -37.63
N VAL A 130 28.56 -27.05 -38.10
CA VAL A 130 28.14 -26.85 -39.49
C VAL A 130 29.32 -27.04 -40.44
N GLU A 131 30.50 -26.49 -40.11
CA GLU A 131 31.70 -26.65 -40.91
C GLU A 131 32.18 -28.12 -40.92
N ALA A 132 32.17 -28.79 -39.77
CA ALA A 132 32.48 -30.22 -39.69
C ALA A 132 31.49 -31.08 -40.50
N ARG A 133 30.20 -30.72 -40.50
CA ARG A 133 29.19 -31.37 -41.35
C ARG A 133 29.42 -31.10 -42.83
N MET A 134 29.82 -29.89 -43.21
CA MET A 134 30.16 -29.60 -44.61
C MET A 134 31.39 -30.37 -45.06
N ARG A 135 32.46 -30.45 -44.24
CA ARG A 135 33.62 -31.30 -44.54
C ARG A 135 33.24 -32.77 -44.64
N ALA A 136 32.42 -33.29 -43.72
CA ALA A 136 31.93 -34.67 -43.82
C ALA A 136 31.05 -34.92 -45.06
N VAL A 137 30.32 -33.90 -45.54
CA VAL A 137 29.56 -33.98 -46.80
C VAL A 137 30.50 -33.93 -48.00
N GLU A 138 31.54 -33.12 -47.99
CA GLU A 138 32.56 -33.08 -49.05
C GLU A 138 33.35 -34.39 -49.11
N ASP A 139 33.73 -34.96 -47.96
CA ASP A 139 34.36 -36.28 -47.85
C ASP A 139 33.40 -37.38 -48.34
N ALA A 140 32.12 -37.31 -47.99
CA ALA A 140 31.12 -38.26 -48.50
C ALA A 140 30.83 -38.09 -50.00
N ILE A 141 30.91 -36.88 -50.56
CA ILE A 141 30.76 -36.63 -52.00
C ILE A 141 31.99 -37.13 -52.75
N THR A 142 33.20 -36.94 -52.22
CA THR A 142 34.43 -37.46 -52.83
C THR A 142 34.46 -38.98 -52.77
N GLU A 143 34.13 -39.58 -51.63
CA GLU A 143 33.95 -41.03 -51.47
C GLU A 143 32.84 -41.56 -52.40
N TRP A 144 31.70 -40.86 -52.52
CA TRP A 144 30.64 -41.25 -53.45
C TRP A 144 31.10 -41.13 -54.90
N VAL A 145 31.85 -40.11 -55.30
CA VAL A 145 32.39 -39.98 -56.67
C VAL A 145 33.41 -41.07 -56.97
N GLU A 146 34.22 -41.48 -55.99
CA GLU A 146 35.11 -42.64 -56.09
C GLU A 146 34.32 -43.96 -56.17
N ALA A 147 33.30 -44.11 -55.32
CA ALA A 147 32.39 -45.25 -55.28
C ALA A 147 31.40 -45.29 -56.46
N GLU A 148 31.15 -44.21 -57.18
CA GLU A 148 30.38 -44.14 -58.42
C GLU A 148 31.30 -44.38 -59.64
N ARG A 149 32.61 -44.21 -59.48
CA ARG A 149 33.63 -44.65 -60.45
C ARG A 149 33.85 -46.16 -60.37
N ASP A 150 33.92 -46.70 -59.15
CA ASP A 150 33.90 -48.14 -58.87
C ASP A 150 32.50 -48.73 -59.02
N GLY A 151 31.48 -47.94 -58.73
CA GLY A 151 30.06 -48.21 -58.91
C GLY A 151 29.65 -48.16 -60.36
N SER A 152 30.25 -47.36 -61.24
CA SER A 152 30.03 -47.47 -62.70
C SER A 152 30.61 -48.78 -63.27
N ARG A 153 31.45 -49.51 -62.50
CA ARG A 153 31.79 -50.91 -62.79
C ARG A 153 30.78 -51.92 -62.20
N LEU A 154 29.92 -51.50 -61.27
CA LEU A 154 28.96 -52.34 -60.52
C LEU A 154 27.47 -51.94 -60.68
N ALA A 155 27.16 -50.82 -61.33
CA ALA A 155 25.85 -50.26 -61.66
C ALA A 155 25.25 -50.93 -62.91
N ALA A 156 25.70 -52.16 -63.18
CA ALA A 156 24.90 -53.19 -63.81
C ALA A 156 23.79 -53.69 -62.85
N SER A 157 23.72 -53.26 -61.58
CA SER A 157 22.66 -53.72 -60.67
C SER A 157 22.22 -52.70 -59.60
N ALA A 158 21.10 -52.05 -59.87
CA ALA A 158 19.97 -51.73 -58.98
C ALA A 158 20.10 -50.76 -57.76
N MET A 159 19.07 -49.90 -57.64
CA MET A 159 18.65 -49.04 -56.50
C MET A 159 17.35 -49.63 -55.87
N PRO A 160 16.69 -49.08 -54.78
CA PRO A 160 16.91 -47.83 -54.00
C PRO A 160 16.71 -47.91 -52.44
N GLY A 161 17.01 -46.80 -51.72
CA GLY A 161 16.17 -46.31 -50.59
C GLY A 161 16.86 -45.84 -49.28
N LYS A 162 16.77 -44.54 -48.94
CA LYS A 162 16.90 -44.02 -47.55
C LYS A 162 16.00 -42.77 -47.36
N PRO A 163 15.40 -42.53 -46.16
CA PRO A 163 14.34 -41.54 -45.98
C PRO A 163 14.88 -40.12 -45.68
N PRO A 164 14.07 -39.06 -45.88
CA PRO A 164 14.54 -37.67 -45.80
C PRO A 164 14.58 -37.10 -44.37
N ARG A 165 15.53 -36.20 -44.11
CA ARG A 165 15.68 -35.40 -42.86
C ARG A 165 14.64 -34.26 -42.80
N LYS A 166 14.10 -33.97 -41.61
CA LYS A 166 13.09 -32.90 -41.37
C LYS A 166 13.73 -31.50 -41.32
N THR A 167 13.18 -30.57 -42.08
CA THR A 167 13.52 -29.15 -42.10
C THR A 167 12.49 -28.38 -41.28
N TYR A 168 12.88 -27.70 -40.19
CA TYR A 168 11.95 -26.84 -39.43
C TYR A 168 11.63 -25.58 -40.24
N THR A 169 10.36 -25.34 -40.56
CA THR A 169 9.93 -24.11 -41.24
C THR A 169 9.86 -22.96 -40.23
N ARG A 170 10.12 -21.71 -40.67
CA ARG A 170 10.01 -20.49 -39.83
C ARG A 170 8.67 -20.41 -39.09
N THR A 171 7.60 -20.86 -39.75
CA THR A 171 6.24 -20.96 -39.22
C THR A 171 6.15 -21.93 -38.04
N GLU A 172 6.83 -23.08 -38.12
CA GLU A 172 6.86 -24.08 -37.06
C GLU A 172 7.58 -23.56 -35.81
N ALA A 173 8.66 -22.80 -35.96
CA ALA A 173 9.35 -22.16 -34.83
C ALA A 173 8.48 -21.11 -34.13
N ILE A 174 7.74 -20.29 -34.91
CA ILE A 174 6.79 -19.31 -34.36
C ILE A 174 5.67 -20.02 -33.62
N HIS A 175 5.12 -21.11 -34.20
CA HIS A 175 4.08 -21.92 -33.58
C HIS A 175 4.52 -22.48 -32.21
N GLN A 176 5.73 -23.03 -32.11
CA GLN A 176 6.27 -23.51 -30.83
C GLN A 176 6.37 -22.38 -29.79
N GLN A 177 6.81 -21.19 -30.19
CA GLN A 177 6.93 -20.05 -29.29
C GLN A 177 5.56 -19.53 -28.82
N VAL A 178 4.55 -19.54 -29.69
CA VAL A 178 3.16 -19.22 -29.35
C VAL A 178 2.65 -20.23 -28.31
N ARG A 179 2.89 -21.53 -28.52
CA ARG A 179 2.47 -22.59 -27.60
C ARG A 179 3.10 -22.46 -26.21
N LEU A 180 4.41 -22.23 -26.13
CA LEU A 180 5.09 -21.99 -24.86
C LEU A 180 4.53 -20.76 -24.13
N THR A 181 4.23 -19.70 -24.88
CA THR A 181 3.60 -18.50 -24.32
C THR A 181 2.20 -18.81 -23.80
N ALA A 182 1.42 -19.64 -24.49
CA ALA A 182 0.10 -20.06 -24.04
C ALA A 182 0.13 -20.85 -22.74
N GLU A 183 1.09 -21.77 -22.59
CA GLU A 183 1.29 -22.54 -21.36
C GLU A 183 1.70 -21.65 -20.18
N GLN A 184 2.57 -20.66 -20.42
CA GLN A 184 2.97 -19.71 -19.38
C GLN A 184 1.78 -18.83 -18.94
N VAL A 185 1.05 -18.24 -19.89
CA VAL A 185 -0.12 -17.39 -19.59
C VAL A 185 -1.19 -18.18 -18.82
N GLU A 186 -1.38 -19.45 -19.16
CA GLU A 186 -2.34 -20.30 -18.45
C GLU A 186 -1.96 -20.55 -16.99
N LYS A 187 -0.68 -20.82 -16.71
CA LYS A 187 -0.18 -20.98 -15.33
C LYS A 187 -0.38 -19.70 -14.52
N GLU A 188 -0.02 -18.55 -15.10
CA GLU A 188 -0.19 -17.25 -14.45
C GLU A 188 -1.66 -16.96 -14.12
N VAL A 189 -2.57 -17.24 -15.05
CA VAL A 189 -4.03 -17.08 -14.83
C VAL A 189 -4.50 -17.95 -13.67
N GLN A 190 -4.07 -19.20 -13.61
CA GLN A 190 -4.44 -20.12 -12.53
C GLN A 190 -3.87 -19.68 -11.18
N GLU A 191 -2.62 -19.21 -11.17
CA GLU A 191 -1.97 -18.70 -9.96
C GLU A 191 -2.64 -17.42 -9.45
N MET A 192 -2.98 -16.49 -10.34
CA MET A 192 -3.70 -15.27 -9.96
C MET A 192 -5.11 -15.57 -9.45
N ASP A 193 -5.83 -16.49 -10.08
CA ASP A 193 -7.14 -16.93 -9.58
C ASP A 193 -7.02 -17.59 -8.20
N PHE A 194 -5.99 -18.41 -7.99
CA PHE A 194 -5.68 -18.99 -6.69
C PHE A 194 -5.39 -17.92 -5.64
N ILE A 195 -4.57 -16.91 -5.95
CA ILE A 195 -4.24 -15.81 -5.04
C ILE A 195 -5.50 -15.01 -4.70
N LYS A 196 -6.30 -14.62 -5.70
CA LYS A 196 -7.58 -13.93 -5.51
C LYS A 196 -8.51 -14.72 -4.59
N ASN A 197 -8.73 -16.00 -4.89
CA ASN A 197 -9.60 -16.88 -4.09
C ASN A 197 -9.08 -17.03 -2.66
N ARG A 198 -7.76 -17.05 -2.48
CA ARG A 198 -7.12 -17.12 -1.16
C ARG A 198 -7.33 -15.86 -0.33
N ILE A 199 -7.15 -14.68 -0.94
CA ILE A 199 -7.42 -13.38 -0.30
C ILE A 199 -8.92 -13.27 0.04
N GLN A 200 -9.79 -13.70 -0.88
CA GLN A 200 -11.24 -13.71 -0.68
C GLN A 200 -11.69 -14.64 0.46
N ALA A 201 -11.08 -15.82 0.59
CA ALA A 201 -11.40 -16.78 1.62
C ALA A 201 -10.95 -16.34 3.03
N GLY A 202 -10.18 -15.25 3.15
CA GLY A 202 -9.63 -14.80 4.42
C GLY A 202 -8.71 -15.84 5.07
N VAL A 203 -8.16 -16.76 4.26
CA VAL A 203 -7.10 -17.69 4.68
C VAL A 203 -5.78 -16.94 4.64
N ASP A 204 -5.72 -15.94 5.52
CA ASP A 204 -4.48 -15.41 6.02
C ASP A 204 -3.64 -16.64 6.45
N PHE A 205 -2.34 -16.75 6.13
CA PHE A 205 -1.49 -17.80 6.72
C PHE A 205 -1.41 -17.68 8.27
N LEU A 206 -2.05 -16.67 8.85
CA LEU A 206 -1.99 -16.29 10.24
C LEU A 206 -3.00 -16.94 11.20
N PRO A 207 -4.29 -17.24 10.94
CA PRO A 207 -5.24 -17.57 12.02
C PRO A 207 -4.96 -18.94 12.67
N ILE A 208 -4.41 -19.90 11.93
CA ILE A 208 -4.02 -21.21 12.47
C ILE A 208 -2.72 -21.10 13.27
N GLU A 209 -1.67 -20.47 12.70
CA GLU A 209 -0.41 -20.21 13.42
C GLU A 209 -0.59 -19.25 14.59
N PHE A 210 -1.44 -18.24 14.47
CA PHE A 210 -1.77 -17.26 15.49
C PHE A 210 -2.54 -17.92 16.62
N ARG A 211 -3.55 -18.74 16.33
CA ARG A 211 -4.28 -19.48 17.38
C ARG A 211 -3.35 -20.44 18.10
N GLN A 212 -2.54 -21.20 17.37
CA GLN A 212 -1.55 -22.11 17.95
C GLN A 212 -0.45 -21.37 18.74
N THR A 213 0.06 -20.25 18.23
CA THR A 213 1.09 -19.42 18.90
C THR A 213 0.53 -18.68 20.11
N ILE A 214 -0.74 -18.25 20.07
CA ILE A 214 -1.46 -17.68 21.20
C ILE A 214 -1.70 -18.76 22.26
N ASP A 215 -2.10 -19.96 21.86
CA ASP A 215 -2.32 -21.07 22.79
C ASP A 215 -0.98 -21.51 23.42
N ASP A 216 0.10 -21.57 22.65
CA ASP A 216 1.45 -21.85 23.16
C ASP A 216 2.05 -20.69 23.98
N TRP A 217 1.74 -19.42 23.69
CA TRP A 217 2.10 -18.26 24.52
C TRP A 217 1.31 -18.23 25.84
N LYS A 218 0.00 -18.53 25.81
CA LYS A 218 -0.85 -18.65 27.01
C LYS A 218 -0.36 -19.74 27.96
N VAL A 219 0.20 -20.82 27.40
CA VAL A 219 0.83 -21.91 28.17
C VAL A 219 2.31 -21.59 28.50
N GLY A 220 2.82 -20.44 28.07
CA GLY A 220 4.17 -19.95 28.38
C GLY A 220 5.29 -20.65 27.64
N LYS A 221 5.01 -21.39 26.55
CA LYS A 221 6.04 -22.07 25.76
C LYS A 221 6.85 -21.11 24.88
N VAL A 222 6.23 -20.04 24.36
CA VAL A 222 6.86 -19.06 23.46
C VAL A 222 6.56 -17.63 23.94
N PHE A 223 7.40 -16.65 23.60
CA PHE A 223 7.19 -15.20 23.86
C PHE A 223 6.87 -14.81 25.33
N ARG A 224 7.51 -15.47 26.30
CA ARG A 224 7.25 -15.29 27.76
C ARG A 224 7.37 -13.86 28.31
N ARG A 225 8.01 -12.95 27.57
CA ARG A 225 8.22 -11.54 27.96
C ARG A 225 7.51 -10.53 27.04
N SER A 226 6.80 -11.01 26.01
CA SER A 226 6.06 -10.16 25.07
C SER A 226 4.62 -10.01 25.56
N THR A 227 4.09 -8.79 25.49
CA THR A 227 2.69 -8.53 25.82
C THR A 227 1.78 -8.98 24.67
N PHE A 228 0.49 -9.14 24.95
CA PHE A 228 -0.50 -9.45 23.92
C PHE A 228 -0.51 -8.38 22.81
N ASP A 229 -0.30 -7.11 23.17
CA ASP A 229 -0.19 -6.00 22.23
C ASP A 229 1.09 -6.08 21.38
N ASP A 230 2.21 -6.57 21.93
CA ASP A 230 3.43 -6.84 21.15
C ASP A 230 3.23 -7.98 20.16
N LEU A 231 2.49 -9.03 20.57
CA LEU A 231 2.11 -10.11 19.68
C LEU A 231 1.21 -9.59 18.55
N LYS A 232 0.19 -8.82 18.92
CA LYS A 232 -0.74 -8.17 17.98
C LYS A 232 0.00 -7.27 16.99
N LEU A 233 0.98 -6.49 17.45
CA LEU A 233 1.82 -5.63 16.60
C LEU A 233 2.70 -6.45 15.65
N LYS A 234 3.31 -7.54 16.13
CA LYS A 234 4.16 -8.43 15.34
C LYS A 234 3.37 -9.17 14.26
N PHE A 235 2.15 -9.57 14.55
CA PHE A 235 1.24 -10.17 13.57
C PHE A 235 0.58 -9.14 12.66
N ARG A 236 0.45 -7.87 13.09
CA ARG A 236 0.06 -6.73 12.24
C ARG A 236 1.07 -6.46 11.13
N TYR A 237 2.37 -6.68 11.39
CA TYR A 237 3.44 -6.64 10.38
C TYR A 237 3.51 -7.90 9.47
N LYS A 238 2.67 -8.90 9.71
CA LYS A 238 2.56 -10.11 8.88
C LYS A 238 1.20 -10.18 8.17
N ALA A 239 0.38 -9.11 8.28
CA ALA A 239 -0.92 -8.92 7.64
C ALA A 239 -0.83 -8.17 6.30
N TYR A 240 0.32 -8.25 5.62
CA TYR A 240 0.51 -7.82 4.24
C TYR A 240 -0.11 -8.86 3.30
N SER A 241 -1.43 -8.88 3.21
CA SER A 241 -2.15 -9.57 2.12
C SER A 241 -2.90 -8.58 1.25
N LEU A 242 -3.14 -7.37 1.77
CA LEU A 242 -3.94 -6.34 1.12
C LEU A 242 -3.07 -5.37 0.32
N GLU A 243 -1.93 -4.96 0.88
CA GLU A 243 -0.93 -4.10 0.22
C GLU A 243 -0.26 -4.88 -0.92
N ASP A 244 0.16 -6.12 -0.67
CA ASP A 244 0.63 -7.08 -1.67
C ASP A 244 -0.41 -7.31 -2.80
N GLY A 245 -1.71 -7.30 -2.47
CA GLY A 245 -2.78 -7.40 -3.47
C GLY A 245 -2.84 -6.19 -4.42
N TYR A 246 -2.59 -4.98 -3.93
CA TYR A 246 -2.49 -3.78 -4.76
C TYR A 246 -1.18 -3.70 -5.55
N GLU A 247 -0.08 -4.20 -5.01
CA GLU A 247 1.18 -4.35 -5.74
C GLU A 247 1.05 -5.34 -6.90
N LEU A 248 0.38 -6.48 -6.68
CA LEU A 248 0.08 -7.46 -7.73
C LEU A 248 -0.76 -6.86 -8.85
N LEU A 249 -1.75 -6.01 -8.54
CA LEU A 249 -2.53 -5.31 -9.57
C LEU A 249 -1.65 -4.46 -10.48
N TYR A 250 -0.72 -3.69 -9.90
CA TYR A 250 0.20 -2.85 -10.67
C TYR A 250 1.12 -3.71 -11.56
N MET A 251 1.80 -4.70 -10.97
CA MET A 251 2.74 -5.57 -11.69
C MET A 251 2.07 -6.33 -12.84
N TYR A 252 0.89 -6.89 -12.61
CA TYR A 252 0.18 -7.65 -13.65
C TYR A 252 -0.46 -6.75 -14.71
N SER A 253 -0.75 -5.47 -14.42
CA SER A 253 -1.20 -4.52 -15.45
C SER A 253 -0.10 -4.23 -16.48
N GLU A 254 1.15 -4.07 -16.04
CA GLU A 254 2.30 -3.92 -16.94
C GLU A 254 2.57 -5.22 -17.71
N TRP A 255 2.50 -6.37 -17.03
CA TRP A 255 2.66 -7.67 -17.67
C TRP A 255 1.61 -7.93 -18.75
N LEU A 256 0.33 -7.60 -18.50
CA LEU A 256 -0.74 -7.69 -19.50
C LEU A 256 -0.44 -6.84 -20.73
N ALA A 257 0.05 -5.61 -20.55
CA ALA A 257 0.45 -4.75 -21.65
C ALA A 257 1.61 -5.35 -22.46
N GLN A 258 2.60 -5.94 -21.78
CA GLN A 258 3.70 -6.65 -22.43
C GLN A 258 3.21 -7.87 -23.23
N GLN A 259 2.31 -8.70 -22.67
CA GLN A 259 1.77 -9.86 -23.37
C GLN A 259 0.94 -9.44 -24.60
N GLN A 260 0.11 -8.41 -24.48
CA GLN A 260 -0.64 -7.86 -25.61
C GLN A 260 0.29 -7.37 -26.72
N GLN A 261 1.39 -6.70 -26.37
CA GLN A 261 2.39 -6.27 -27.35
C GLN A 261 3.10 -7.46 -28.01
N LYS A 262 3.39 -8.52 -27.26
CA LYS A 262 3.96 -9.77 -27.78
C LYS A 262 3.01 -10.47 -28.76
N LEU A 263 1.71 -10.51 -28.48
CA LEU A 263 0.71 -11.04 -29.42
C LEU A 263 0.67 -10.25 -30.73
N ARG A 264 0.78 -8.91 -30.67
CA ARG A 264 0.88 -8.08 -31.89
C ARG A 264 2.11 -8.40 -32.73
N VAL A 265 3.24 -8.73 -32.08
CA VAL A 265 4.46 -9.15 -32.78
C VAL A 265 4.23 -10.51 -33.45
N PHE A 266 3.59 -11.48 -32.78
CA PHE A 266 3.27 -12.76 -33.41
C PHE A 266 2.39 -12.59 -34.64
N VAL A 267 1.29 -11.83 -34.53
CA VAL A 267 0.40 -11.54 -35.67
C VAL A 267 1.15 -10.86 -36.82
N ARG A 268 2.10 -9.98 -36.50
CA ARG A 268 2.99 -9.35 -37.52
C ARG A 268 3.92 -10.34 -38.19
N LEU A 269 4.50 -11.27 -37.43
CA LEU A 269 5.38 -12.31 -37.96
C LEU A 269 4.63 -13.29 -38.87
N MET A 270 3.32 -13.42 -38.72
CA MET A 270 2.45 -14.18 -39.62
C MET A 270 2.13 -13.45 -40.95
N GLY A 271 2.67 -12.25 -41.17
CA GLY A 271 2.56 -11.53 -42.45
C GLY A 271 1.47 -10.47 -42.51
N THR A 272 0.84 -10.10 -41.40
CA THR A 272 -0.15 -9.01 -41.36
C THR A 272 0.35 -7.77 -40.64
N SER A 273 0.12 -6.59 -41.22
CA SER A 273 0.41 -5.32 -40.53
C SER A 273 -0.67 -5.04 -39.49
N VAL A 274 -0.26 -4.85 -38.23
CA VAL A 274 -1.14 -4.39 -37.14
C VAL A 274 -1.01 -2.86 -37.04
N GLU A 275 -2.09 -2.13 -37.30
CA GLU A 275 -2.13 -0.66 -37.24
C GLU A 275 -2.14 -0.16 -35.78
N LYS A 276 -1.64 1.06 -35.54
CA LYS A 276 -1.41 1.63 -34.19
C LYS A 276 -2.67 1.91 -33.34
N GLY A 277 -3.88 1.66 -33.84
CA GLY A 277 -5.14 1.81 -33.11
C GLY A 277 -6.10 0.63 -33.26
N GLU A 278 -5.65 -0.46 -33.89
CA GLU A 278 -6.48 -1.63 -34.13
C GLU A 278 -6.50 -2.56 -32.92
N THR A 279 -7.67 -3.15 -32.64
CA THR A 279 -7.77 -4.21 -31.64
C THR A 279 -7.03 -5.46 -32.12
N ILE A 280 -6.37 -6.18 -31.21
CA ILE A 280 -5.64 -7.41 -31.56
C ILE A 280 -6.58 -8.44 -32.20
N GLN A 281 -7.83 -8.50 -31.73
CA GLN A 281 -8.86 -9.37 -32.27
C GLN A 281 -9.17 -9.08 -33.75
N ALA A 282 -9.36 -7.81 -34.12
CA ALA A 282 -9.60 -7.43 -35.51
C ALA A 282 -8.39 -7.78 -36.40
N ALA A 283 -7.17 -7.64 -35.86
CA ALA A 283 -5.95 -8.01 -36.59
C ALA A 283 -5.87 -9.51 -36.85
N ILE A 284 -6.25 -10.34 -35.87
CA ILE A 284 -6.32 -11.81 -36.01
C ILE A 284 -7.40 -12.20 -37.03
N GLU A 285 -8.60 -11.63 -36.93
CA GLU A 285 -9.70 -11.92 -37.85
C GLU A 285 -9.35 -11.56 -39.30
N ARG A 286 -8.67 -10.42 -39.49
CA ARG A 286 -8.16 -10.02 -40.80
C ARG A 286 -7.07 -10.98 -41.29
N ALA A 287 -6.14 -11.39 -40.43
CA ALA A 287 -5.10 -12.35 -40.78
C ALA A 287 -5.68 -13.71 -41.19
N GLU A 288 -6.63 -14.23 -40.43
CA GLU A 288 -7.34 -15.47 -40.79
C GLU A 288 -8.07 -15.33 -42.12
N LYS A 289 -8.73 -14.19 -42.36
CA LYS A 289 -9.44 -13.93 -43.62
C LYS A 289 -8.48 -13.87 -44.80
N ASN A 290 -7.37 -13.13 -44.68
CA ASN A 290 -6.36 -13.00 -45.73
C ASN A 290 -5.76 -14.36 -46.11
N GLU A 291 -5.54 -15.25 -45.14
CA GLU A 291 -5.04 -16.61 -45.42
C GLU A 291 -6.11 -17.50 -46.06
N ARG A 292 -7.37 -17.42 -45.61
CA ARG A 292 -8.48 -18.17 -46.24
C ARG A 292 -8.74 -17.72 -47.68
N ASP A 293 -8.55 -16.43 -47.97
CA ASP A 293 -8.71 -15.85 -49.31
C ASP A 293 -7.64 -16.35 -50.30
N LYS A 294 -6.56 -17.01 -49.84
CA LYS A 294 -5.55 -17.65 -50.71
C LYS A 294 -5.98 -19.01 -51.26
N TYR A 295 -7.11 -19.57 -50.81
CA TYR A 295 -7.67 -20.86 -51.24
C TYR A 295 -6.66 -22.02 -51.27
N LEU A 296 -6.00 -22.26 -52.41
CA LEU A 296 -5.06 -23.36 -52.65
C LEU A 296 -3.65 -23.09 -52.08
N GLU A 297 -3.27 -21.83 -51.89
CA GLU A 297 -1.99 -21.42 -51.28
C GLU A 297 -2.14 -21.08 -49.79
N MET A 298 -3.27 -21.47 -49.19
CA MET A 298 -3.54 -21.23 -47.77
C MET A 298 -2.55 -22.03 -46.90
N ASP A 299 -1.83 -21.33 -46.02
CA ASP A 299 -0.97 -21.97 -45.04
C ASP A 299 -1.80 -22.37 -43.82
N VAL A 300 -2.02 -23.69 -43.68
CA VAL A 300 -2.81 -24.28 -42.61
C VAL A 300 -2.15 -24.06 -41.24
N ASP A 301 -0.82 -24.04 -41.16
CA ASP A 301 -0.09 -23.81 -39.91
C ASP A 301 -0.26 -22.37 -39.45
N VAL A 302 -0.32 -21.41 -40.38
CA VAL A 302 -0.64 -20.00 -40.05
C VAL A 302 -2.02 -19.90 -39.41
N ILE A 303 -3.03 -20.58 -39.95
CA ILE A 303 -4.38 -20.58 -39.36
C ILE A 303 -4.39 -21.22 -37.96
N PHE A 304 -3.66 -22.31 -37.75
CA PHE A 304 -3.54 -22.93 -36.42
C PHE A 304 -2.85 -22.01 -35.42
N THR A 305 -1.74 -21.37 -35.80
CA THR A 305 -1.04 -20.42 -34.92
C THR A 305 -1.91 -19.21 -34.57
N LEU A 306 -2.69 -18.68 -35.52
CA LEU A 306 -3.61 -17.56 -35.28
C LEU A 306 -4.73 -17.95 -34.31
N ARG A 307 -5.22 -19.19 -34.39
CA ARG A 307 -6.18 -19.73 -33.42
C ARG A 307 -5.58 -19.82 -32.02
N ASP A 308 -4.33 -20.28 -31.90
CA ASP A 308 -3.66 -20.36 -30.60
C ASP A 308 -3.40 -18.96 -30.02
N ILE A 309 -3.01 -18.00 -30.86
CA ILE A 309 -2.88 -16.58 -30.48
C ILE A 309 -4.22 -16.04 -29.96
N ARG A 310 -5.35 -16.37 -30.61
CA ARG A 310 -6.69 -16.01 -30.11
C ARG A 310 -6.97 -16.64 -28.74
N GLY A 311 -6.62 -17.92 -28.55
CA GLY A 311 -6.75 -18.58 -27.25
C GLY A 311 -5.93 -17.91 -26.14
N ILE A 312 -4.74 -17.39 -26.46
CA ILE A 312 -3.95 -16.58 -25.51
C ILE A 312 -4.67 -15.27 -25.19
N LEU A 313 -5.19 -14.58 -26.21
CA LEU A 313 -5.95 -13.34 -26.02
C LEU A 313 -7.15 -13.53 -25.09
N GLU A 314 -7.91 -14.61 -25.27
CA GLU A 314 -9.03 -14.97 -24.39
C GLU A 314 -8.58 -15.17 -22.94
N LYS A 315 -7.46 -15.85 -22.71
CA LYS A 315 -6.87 -16.03 -21.37
C LYS A 315 -6.40 -14.70 -20.76
N LEU A 316 -5.84 -13.78 -21.54
CA LEU A 316 -5.45 -12.45 -21.07
C LEU A 316 -6.68 -11.60 -20.68
N ILE A 317 -7.78 -11.71 -21.42
CA ILE A 317 -9.05 -11.07 -21.05
C ILE A 317 -9.58 -11.66 -19.75
N SER A 318 -9.48 -12.99 -19.58
CA SER A 318 -9.82 -13.64 -18.31
C SER A 318 -8.97 -13.13 -17.15
N MET A 319 -7.66 -12.96 -17.35
CA MET A 319 -6.75 -12.38 -16.35
C MET A 319 -7.18 -10.96 -15.95
N GLU A 320 -7.51 -10.11 -16.93
CA GLU A 320 -7.97 -8.74 -16.66
C GLU A 320 -9.24 -8.73 -15.77
N ASN A 321 -10.15 -9.67 -15.99
CA ASN A 321 -11.33 -9.84 -15.13
C ASN A 321 -10.95 -10.29 -13.72
N ILE A 322 -10.01 -11.25 -13.59
CA ILE A 322 -9.51 -11.70 -12.28
C ILE A 322 -8.86 -10.55 -11.51
N LEU A 323 -8.10 -9.67 -12.19
CA LEU A 323 -7.51 -8.47 -11.56
C LEU A 323 -8.59 -7.48 -11.09
N LYS A 324 -9.63 -7.24 -11.89
CA LYS A 324 -10.76 -6.40 -11.45
C LYS A 324 -11.45 -6.98 -10.22
N GLU A 325 -11.67 -8.30 -10.20
CA GLU A 325 -12.23 -8.99 -9.05
C GLU A 325 -11.30 -8.92 -7.83
N LEU A 326 -9.98 -9.05 -8.04
CA LEU A 326 -8.97 -8.90 -6.99
C LEU A 326 -9.02 -7.50 -6.38
N GLU A 327 -9.12 -6.44 -7.18
CA GLU A 327 -9.27 -5.07 -6.70
C GLU A 327 -10.51 -4.92 -5.81
N ASP A 328 -11.65 -5.48 -6.22
CA ASP A 328 -12.88 -5.45 -5.44
C ASP A 328 -12.79 -6.31 -4.16
N VAL A 329 -12.06 -7.42 -4.19
CA VAL A 329 -11.78 -8.24 -3.00
C VAL A 329 -10.90 -7.45 -2.02
N CYS A 330 -9.81 -6.82 -2.50
CA CYS A 330 -8.94 -5.98 -1.70
C CYS A 330 -9.70 -4.79 -1.11
N ARG A 331 -10.54 -4.10 -1.90
CA ARG A 331 -11.37 -2.99 -1.43
C ARG A 331 -12.37 -3.42 -0.34
N ARG A 332 -13.11 -4.50 -0.56
CA ARG A 332 -14.06 -5.04 0.44
C ARG A 332 -13.35 -5.47 1.72
N ARG A 333 -12.18 -6.08 1.60
CA ARG A 333 -11.41 -6.55 2.76
C ARG A 333 -10.80 -5.36 3.54
N SER A 334 -10.38 -4.30 2.86
CA SER A 334 -9.91 -3.06 3.49
C SER A 334 -11.02 -2.40 4.30
N GLU A 335 -12.23 -2.28 3.74
CA GLU A 335 -13.40 -1.73 4.39
C GLU A 335 -13.80 -2.55 5.63
N GLN A 336 -13.72 -3.88 5.56
CA GLN A 336 -13.96 -4.77 6.71
C GLN A 336 -12.93 -4.62 7.84
N ILE A 337 -11.69 -4.25 7.53
CA ILE A 337 -10.64 -4.01 8.53
C ILE A 337 -10.84 -2.63 9.18
N ILE A 338 -11.25 -1.63 8.41
CA ILE A 338 -11.45 -0.24 8.86
C ILE A 338 -12.77 -0.09 9.63
N ALA A 339 -13.83 -0.80 9.22
CA ALA A 339 -15.15 -0.79 9.85
C ALA A 339 -15.69 -2.23 9.93
N PRO A 340 -15.25 -3.02 10.92
CA PRO A 340 -15.67 -4.40 11.03
C PRO A 340 -17.18 -4.50 11.24
N SER A 341 -17.82 -5.48 10.61
CA SER A 341 -19.29 -5.63 10.62
C SER A 341 -19.92 -5.85 12.00
N TRP A 342 -19.11 -6.05 13.05
CA TRP A 342 -19.55 -6.16 14.44
C TRP A 342 -19.52 -4.81 15.19
N GLU A 343 -18.90 -3.77 14.63
CA GLU A 343 -19.02 -2.40 15.12
C GLU A 343 -20.35 -1.82 14.63
N ALA A 344 -21.26 -1.54 15.56
CA ALA A 344 -22.54 -0.93 15.23
C ALA A 344 -22.30 0.39 14.48
N LYS A 345 -22.86 0.52 13.28
CA LYS A 345 -22.96 1.82 12.60
C LYS A 345 -23.85 2.75 13.43
N GLY A 346 -23.23 3.49 14.36
CA GLY A 346 -23.86 4.61 15.06
C GLY A 346 -23.42 4.77 16.51
N SER A 347 -22.73 5.88 16.81
CA SER A 347 -23.40 7.06 17.40
C SER A 347 -22.36 8.16 17.65
N LEU A 348 -22.38 9.22 16.84
CA LEU A 348 -22.05 10.57 17.27
C LEU A 348 -23.05 11.53 16.65
#